data_AF-A0A929WAT7-F1
#
_entry.id   AF-A0A929WAT7-F1
#
_cell.length_a   1.000
_cell.length_b   1.000
_cell.length_c   1.000
_cell.angle_alpha   90.00
_cell.angle_beta   90.00
_cell.angle_gamma   90.00
#
_symmetry.space_group_name_H-M   'P 1'
#
loop_
_entity.id
_entity.type
_entity.pdbx_description
1 polymer ?
#
loop_
_entity_poly.entity_id
_entity_poly.type
_entity_poly.pdbx_seq_one_letter_code
_entity_poly.pdbx_strand_id
1 'polypeptide(L)' 'MKKILFLHGFASSGHNGTAIMLRDQLYADDVTVVAPDIPVMPAEAMPFLRQLVADEKPDLIVTASMGGLYGEMLRGIPR' A
#
# COMPACT_ATOMS: atom_id res chain seq x y z
N MET A 1 15.62 8.86 -3.21
CA MET A 1 14.63 8.10 -2.45
C MET A 1 13.37 7.84 -3.23
N LYS A 2 13.18 6.58 -3.66
CA LYS A 2 11.93 6.10 -4.26
C LYS A 2 10.98 5.64 -3.15
N LYS A 3 9.67 5.75 -3.35
CA LYS A 3 8.67 5.36 -2.36
C LYS A 3 7.66 4.36 -2.91
N ILE A 4 7.49 3.25 -2.20
CA ILE A 4 6.47 2.25 -2.47
C ILE A 4 5.38 2.34 -1.41
N LEU A 5 4.12 2.34 -1.82
CA LEU A 5 2.98 2.06 -0.95
C LEU A 5 2.55 0.60 -1.14
N PHE A 6 2.66 -0.20 -0.09
CA PHE A 6 2.22 -1.60 -0.09
C PHE A 6 0.84 -1.75 0.56
N LEU A 7 -0.10 -2.34 -0.18
CA LEU A 7 -1.47 -2.61 0.28
C LEU A 7 -1.63 -4.11 0.59
N HIS A 8 -1.82 -4.44 1.87
CA HIS A 8 -2.00 -5.81 2.33
C HIS A 8 -3.40 -6.36 2.03
N GLY A 9 -3.55 -7.69 2.16
CA GLY A 9 -4.83 -8.39 1.96
C GLY A 9 -5.80 -8.29 3.15
N PHE A 10 -6.98 -8.89 2.99
CA PHE A 10 -7.99 -8.95 4.06
C PHE A 10 -7.45 -9.64 5.32
N ALA A 11 -7.84 -9.15 6.50
CA ALA A 11 -7.39 -9.68 7.80
C ALA A 11 -5.85 -9.80 7.93
N SER A 12 -5.12 -8.93 7.25
CA SER A 12 -3.66 -8.81 7.33
C SER A 12 -3.27 -7.46 7.95
N SER A 13 -1.99 -7.12 7.91
CA SER A 13 -1.43 -5.89 8.48
C SER A 13 -0.26 -5.36 7.66
N GLY A 14 0.10 -4.10 7.88
CA GLY A 14 1.30 -3.44 7.36
C GLY A 14 2.62 -3.98 7.91
N HIS A 15 2.54 -4.89 8.88
CA HIS A 15 3.67 -5.60 9.50
C HIS A 15 3.72 -7.08 9.10
N ASN A 16 2.99 -7.50 8.06
CA ASN A 16 3.08 -8.87 7.58
C ASN A 16 4.46 -9.18 6.98
N GLY A 17 4.75 -10.48 6.80
CA GLY A 17 6.06 -10.93 6.30
C GLY A 17 6.43 -10.36 4.92
N THR A 18 5.46 -10.09 4.04
CA THR A 18 5.71 -9.46 2.73
C THR A 18 6.17 -8.01 2.89
N ALA A 19 5.53 -7.23 3.77
CA ALA A 19 5.92 -5.85 4.01
C ALA A 19 7.32 -5.74 4.65
N ILE A 20 7.65 -6.66 5.57
CA ILE A 20 8.99 -6.76 6.16
C ILE A 20 10.03 -7.11 5.08
N MET A 21 9.76 -8.15 4.31
CA MET A 21 10.65 -8.60 3.23
C MET A 21 10.92 -7.49 2.20
N LEU A 22 9.90 -6.74 1.79
CA LEU A 22 10.06 -5.61 0.86
C LEU A 22 10.97 -4.51 1.44
N ARG A 23 10.82 -4.19 2.73
CA ARG A 23 11.69 -3.21 3.41
C ARG A 23 13.13 -3.69 3.43
N ASP A 24 13.35 -4.93 3.85
CA ASP A 24 14.69 -5.49 4.01
C ASP A 24 15.43 -5.58 2.66
N GLN A 25 14.74 -6.03 1.61
CA GLN A 25 15.36 -6.20 0.29
C GLN A 25 15.66 -4.89 -0.42
N LEU A 26 14.83 -3.87 -0.24
CA LEU A 26 14.93 -2.62 -0.99
C LEU A 26 15.65 -1.50 -0.21
N TYR A 27 16.01 -1.74 1.06
CA TYR A 27 16.70 -0.76 1.89
C TYR A 27 18.03 -0.30 1.28
N ALA A 28 18.81 -1.24 0.72
CA ALA A 28 20.11 -0.93 0.11
C ALA A 28 19.99 -0.05 -1.16
N ASP A 29 18.81 -0.02 -1.78
CA ASP A 29 18.51 0.74 -3.01
C ASP A 29 17.89 2.12 -2.71
N ASP A 30 17.89 2.59 -1.46
CA ASP A 30 17.28 3.87 -1.03
C ASP A 30 15.77 3.95 -1.38
N VAL A 31 15.06 2.82 -1.22
CA VAL A 31 13.61 2.73 -1.40
C VAL A 31 12.91 2.68 -0.04
N THR A 32 11.97 3.58 0.17
CA THR A 32 11.09 3.57 1.35
C THR A 32 9.81 2.79 1.07
N VAL A 33 9.49 1.82 1.93
CA VAL A 33 8.24 1.04 1.85
C VAL A 33 7.28 1.48 2.96
N VAL A 34 6.21 2.16 2.56
CA VAL A 34 5.08 2.54 3.41
C VAL A 34 4.04 1.43 3.35
N ALA A 35 3.70 0.86 4.50
CA ALA A 35 2.68 -0.18 4.60
C ALA A 35 1.96 -0.02 5.96
N PRO A 36 0.90 0.82 6.04
CA PRO A 36 0.10 0.93 7.24
C PRO A 36 -0.92 -0.20 7.32
N ASP A 37 -1.53 -0.34 8.49
CA ASP A 37 -2.73 -1.17 8.63
C ASP A 37 -3.90 -0.45 7.93
N ILE A 38 -4.60 -1.19 7.07
CA ILE A 38 -5.78 -0.68 6.35
C ILE A 38 -7.00 -0.86 7.25
N PRO A 39 -7.85 0.18 7.42
CA PRO A 39 -9.10 0.05 8.16
C PRO A 39 -9.94 -1.14 7.71
N VAL A 40 -10.48 -1.88 8.67
CA VAL A 40 -11.31 -3.08 8.40
C VAL A 40 -12.63 -2.68 7.74
N MET A 41 -13.18 -1.52 8.11
CA MET A 41 -14.43 -1.01 7.57
C MET A 41 -14.24 -0.50 6.13
N PRO A 42 -14.89 -1.09 5.11
CA PRO A 42 -14.68 -0.69 3.73
C PRO A 42 -15.00 0.79 3.44
N ALA A 43 -15.98 1.34 4.17
CA ALA A 43 -16.36 2.75 4.07
C ALA A 43 -15.24 3.71 4.54
N GLU A 44 -14.35 3.24 5.41
CA GLU A 44 -13.22 4.02 5.94
C GLU A 44 -11.93 3.76 5.15
N ALA A 45 -11.77 2.54 4.62
CA ALA A 45 -10.56 2.12 3.92
C ALA A 45 -10.22 3.02 2.71
N MET A 46 -11.18 3.29 1.83
CA MET A 46 -10.90 4.07 0.61
C MET A 46 -10.63 5.57 0.86
N PRO A 47 -11.38 6.28 1.73
CA PRO A 47 -11.01 7.62 2.15
C PRO A 47 -9.60 7.68 2.76
N PHE A 48 -9.28 6.73 3.66
CA PHE A 48 -7.94 6.62 4.25
C PHE A 48 -6.85 6.44 3.19
N LEU A 49 -7.03 5.49 2.26
CA LEU A 49 -6.03 5.20 1.22
C LEU A 49 -5.84 6.36 0.24
N ARG A 50 -6.91 7.08 -0.11
CA ARG A 50 -6.80 8.28 -0.96
C ARG A 50 -6.00 9.38 -0.29
N GLN A 51 -6.27 9.63 0.98
CA GLN A 51 -5.52 10.61 1.77
C GLN A 51 -4.05 10.19 1.88
N LEU A 52 -3.80 8.92 2.19
CA LEU A 52 -2.45 8.37 2.28
C LEU A 52 -1.66 8.53 0.97
N VAL A 53 -2.28 8.28 -0.20
CA VAL A 53 -1.63 8.51 -1.50
C VAL A 53 -1.32 10.00 -1.72
N ALA A 54 -2.22 10.91 -1.32
CA ALA A 54 -2.01 12.34 -1.45
C ALA A 54 -0.85 12.85 -0.57
N ASP A 55 -0.74 12.31 0.65
CA ASP A 55 0.27 12.69 1.63
C ASP A 55 1.64 12.08 1.30
N GLU A 56 1.67 10.77 1.01
CA GLU A 56 2.91 10.03 0.81
C GLU A 56 3.50 10.20 -0.59
N LYS A 57 2.64 10.43 -1.60
CA LYS A 57 2.99 10.53 -3.03
C LYS A 57 3.91 9.39 -3.49
N PRO A 58 3.47 8.11 -3.35
CA PRO A 58 4.29 6.96 -3.72
C PRO A 58 4.59 6.94 -5.22
N ASP A 59 5.80 6.52 -5.58
CA ASP A 59 6.19 6.26 -6.97
C ASP A 59 5.52 4.99 -7.53
N LEU A 60 5.24 4.02 -6.67
CA LEU A 60 4.66 2.73 -7.03
C LEU A 60 3.73 2.22 -5.93
N ILE A 61 2.59 1.67 -6.33
CA ILE A 61 1.70 0.92 -5.44
C ILE A 61 1.89 -0.57 -5.71
N VAL A 62 2.20 -1.33 -4.67
CA VAL A 62 2.29 -2.80 -4.71
C VAL A 62 1.14 -3.36 -3.89
N THR A 63 0.47 -4.39 -4.40
CA THR A 63 -0.74 -4.93 -3.78
C THR A 63 -0.65 -6.43 -3.59
N ALA A 64 -1.23 -6.95 -2.51
CA ALA A 64 -1.36 -8.37 -2.26
C ALA A 64 -2.81 -8.76 -1.97
N SER A 65 -3.32 -9.82 -2.62
CA SER A 65 -4.67 -10.37 -2.41
C SER A 65 -5.74 -9.26 -2.51
N MET A 66 -6.60 -9.09 -1.51
CA MET A 66 -7.62 -8.03 -1.46
C MET A 66 -7.05 -6.61 -1.61
N GLY A 67 -5.79 -6.36 -1.25
CA GLY A 67 -5.14 -5.07 -1.49
C GLY A 67 -5.15 -4.68 -2.98
N GLY A 68 -5.23 -5.66 -3.90
CA GLY A 68 -5.36 -5.43 -5.34
C GLY A 68 -6.66 -4.71 -5.70
N LEU A 69 -7.77 -5.03 -5.03
CA LEU A 69 -9.04 -4.31 -5.22
C LEU A 69 -8.87 -2.82 -4.91
N TYR A 70 -8.22 -2.50 -3.79
CA TYR A 70 -7.97 -1.11 -3.42
C TYR A 70 -7.00 -0.42 -4.37
N GLY A 71 -5.97 -1.13 -4.86
CA GLY A 71 -5.07 -0.62 -5.90
C GLY A 71 -5.83 -0.20 -7.17
N GLU A 72 -6.72 -1.05 -7.67
CA GLU A 72 -7.56 -0.74 -8.83
C GLU A 72 -8.49 0.46 -8.55
N MET A 73 -9.09 0.53 -7.36
CA MET A 73 -9.95 1.64 -6.97
C MET A 73 -9.21 2.97 -6.80
N LEU A 74 -7.91 2.95 -6.45
CA LEU A 74 -7.06 4.14 -6.34
C LEU A 74 -6.65 4.67 -7.71
N ARG A 75 -6.40 3.77 -8.67
CA ARG A 75 -6.16 4.15 -10.07
C ARG A 75 -7.42 4.75 -10.72
N GLY A 76 -8.61 4.38 -10.22
CA GLY A 76 -9.88 4.56 -10.92
C GLY A 76 -9.91 3.72 -12.21
N ILE A 77 -11.01 3.75 -12.97
CA ILE A 77 -11.03 3.15 -14.32
C ILE A 77 -10.75 4.22 -15.39
N PRO A 78 -9.48 4.45 -15.77
CA PRO A 78 -9.11 4.82 -17.13
C PRO A 78 -8.52 3.60 -17.84
N ARG A 79 -9.01 3.39 -19.07
CA ARG A 79 -8.74 2.23 -19.94
C ARG A 79 -7.26 1.96 -20.14
#